data_AF-A0A7Y2P9T1-F1
#
_entry.id   AF-A0A7Y2P9T1-F1
#
_cell.length_a   1.000
_cell.length_b   1.000
_cell.length_c   1.000
_cell.angle_alpha   90.00
_cell.angle_beta   90.00
_cell.angle_gamma   90.00
#
_symmetry.space_group_name_H-M   'P 1'
#
loop_
_entity.id
_entity.type
_entity.pdbx_description
1 polymer ?
#
loop_
_entity_poly.entity_id
_entity_poly.type
_entity_poly.pdbx_seq_one_letter_code
_entity_poly.pdbx_strand_id
1 'polypeptide(L)' 'KILHVLQSNEIKPLGGTEFRSVDMRIIAATNRNLSRSIETGQFREDLYFRLNVLPLVMVR' A
#
# COMPACT_ATOMS: atom_id res chain seq x y z
N LYS A 1 0.83 -6.92 -5.35
CA LYS A 1 1.98 -7.38 -4.56
C LYS A 1 2.02 -6.72 -3.17
N ILE A 2 1.96 -5.39 -3.05
CA ILE A 2 1.86 -4.70 -1.74
C ILE A 2 0.63 -5.12 -0.92
N LEU A 3 -0.53 -5.29 -1.56
CA LEU A 3 -1.75 -5.72 -0.86
C LEU A 3 -1.58 -7.02 -0.07
N HIS A 4 -0.82 -7.98 -0.60
CA HIS A 4 -0.54 -9.23 0.07
C HIS A 4 0.33 -8.98 1.31
N VAL A 5 1.40 -8.19 1.20
CA VAL A 5 2.26 -7.82 2.33
C VAL A 5 1.46 -7.17 3.46
N LEU A 6 0.53 -6.26 3.12
CA LEU A 6 -0.37 -5.60 4.07
C LEU A 6 -1.36 -6.54 4.77
N GLN A 7 -1.55 -7.76 4.25
CA GLN A 7 -2.50 -8.75 4.77
C GLN A 7 -1.80 -9.87 5.53
N SER A 8 -0.67 -10.38 4.99
CA SER A 8 0.02 -11.57 5.50
C SER A 8 1.30 -11.25 6.28
N ASN A 9 1.84 -10.04 6.18
CA ASN A 9 3.20 -9.72 6.65
C ASN A 9 4.26 -10.64 6.02
N GLU A 10 4.03 -11.07 4.79
CA GLU A 10 4.96 -11.93 4.04
C GLU A 10 5.34 -11.32 2.70
N ILE A 11 6.59 -11.57 2.30
CA ILE A 11 7.12 -11.18 1.00
C ILE A 11 7.66 -12.39 0.25
N LYS A 12 7.58 -12.32 -1.09
CA LYS A 12 8.19 -13.31 -1.98
C LYS A 12 9.20 -12.62 -2.91
N PRO A 13 10.48 -13.02 -2.92
CA PRO A 13 11.46 -12.51 -3.87
C PRO A 13 11.03 -12.75 -5.32
N LEU A 14 11.49 -11.88 -6.24
CA LEU A 14 11.27 -12.12 -7.67
C LEU A 14 12.03 -13.39 -8.09
N GLY A 15 11.34 -14.28 -8.80
CA GLY A 15 11.88 -15.61 -9.16
C GLY A 15 11.90 -16.63 -8.02
N GLY A 16 11.61 -16.23 -6.78
CA GLY A 16 11.48 -17.14 -5.65
C GLY A 16 10.09 -17.80 -5.59
N THR A 17 10.05 -19.00 -5.02
CA THR A 17 8.81 -19.76 -4.78
C THR A 17 8.30 -19.62 -3.33
N GLU A 18 9.19 -19.32 -2.39
CA GLU A 18 8.87 -19.28 -0.96
C GLU A 18 8.56 -17.88 -0.44
N PHE A 19 7.59 -17.81 0.47
CA PHE A 19 7.28 -16.61 1.24
C PHE A 19 8.18 -16.51 2.47
N ARG A 20 8.47 -15.28 2.89
CA ARG A 20 9.23 -14.97 4.10
C ARG A 20 8.46 -13.97 4.94
N SER A 21 8.22 -14.32 6.20
CA SER A 21 7.60 -13.40 7.17
C SER A 21 8.53 -12.23 7.46
N VAL A 22 7.94 -11.04 7.60
CA VAL A 22 8.65 -9.79 7.88
C VAL A 22 7.87 -8.98 8.91
N ASP A 23 8.57 -8.42 9.88
CA ASP A 23 8.01 -7.39 10.76
C ASP A 23 8.38 -6.02 10.20
N MET A 24 7.38 -5.24 9.80
CA MET A 24 7.59 -3.98 9.10
C MET A 24 6.50 -2.95 9.37
N ARG A 25 6.91 -1.68 9.35
CA ARG A 25 5.99 -0.53 9.39
C ARG A 25 5.96 0.15 8.03
N ILE A 26 4.76 0.44 7.54
CA ILE A 26 4.56 1.07 6.22
C ILE A 26 4.19 2.53 6.41
N ILE A 27 4.91 3.41 5.72
CA ILE A 27 4.61 4.82 5.60
C ILE A 27 4.51 5.12 4.11
N ALA A 28 3.38 5.69 3.67
CA ALA A 28 3.14 6.07 2.29
C ALA A 28 2.88 7.58 2.23
N ALA A 29 3.39 8.22 1.17
CA ALA A 29 3.16 9.62 0.89
C ALA A 29 2.95 9.79 -0.61
N THR A 30 2.09 10.73 -0.99
CA THR A 30 1.82 11.05 -2.39
C THR A 30 1.42 12.51 -2.52
N ASN A 31 1.85 13.14 -3.61
CA ASN A 31 1.39 14.46 -4.03
C ASN A 31 0.22 14.39 -5.02
N ARG A 32 -0.23 13.17 -5.37
CA ARG A 32 -1.37 12.94 -6.28
C ARG A 32 -2.66 12.85 -5.49
N ASN A 33 -3.76 13.31 -6.09
CA ASN A 33 -5.10 13.10 -5.54
C ASN A 33 -5.52 11.64 -5.73
N LEU A 34 -5.54 10.88 -4.63
CA LEU A 34 -5.88 9.45 -4.66
C LEU A 34 -7.35 9.20 -4.96
N SER A 35 -8.27 10.05 -4.50
CA SER A 35 -9.70 9.93 -4.80
C SER A 35 -9.96 9.95 -6.31
N ARG A 36 -9.41 10.92 -7.02
CA ARG A 36 -9.48 10.99 -8.50
C ARG A 36 -8.77 9.82 -9.18
N SER A 37 -7.66 9.35 -8.59
CA SER A 37 -6.93 8.19 -9.13
C SER A 37 -7.74 6.90 -8.99
N ILE A 38 -8.56 6.77 -7.95
CA ILE A 38 -9.49 5.64 -7.76
C ILE A 38 -10.62 5.71 -8.79
N GLU A 39 -11.24 6.88 -8.95
CA GLU A 39 -12.33 7.09 -9.93
C GLU A 39 -11.89 6.77 -11.37
N THR A 40 -10.65 7.12 -11.71
CA THR A 40 -10.07 6.86 -13.05
C THR A 40 -9.52 5.43 -13.22
N GLY A 41 -9.65 4.57 -12.20
CA GLY A 41 -9.13 3.20 -12.22
C GLY A 41 -7.60 3.09 -12.17
N GLN A 42 -6.90 4.20 -11.95
CA GLN A 42 -5.44 4.27 -11.87
C GLN A 42 -4.90 3.87 -10.49
N PHE A 43 -5.76 3.88 -9.47
CA PHE A 43 -5.41 3.43 -8.13
C PHE A 43 -6.45 2.46 -7.60
N ARG A 44 -5.97 1.43 -6.91
CA ARG A 44 -6.85 0.43 -6.32
C ARG A 44 -7.45 0.94 -5.02
N GLU A 45 -8.77 0.93 -4.96
CA GLU A 45 -9.55 1.35 -3.79
C GLU A 45 -9.21 0.53 -2.53
N ASP A 46 -9.04 -0.79 -2.66
CA ASP A 46 -8.70 -1.66 -1.53
C ASP A 46 -7.32 -1.36 -0.90
N LEU A 47 -6.37 -0.93 -1.71
CA LEU A 47 -5.06 -0.47 -1.25
C LEU A 47 -5.17 0.87 -0.53
N TYR A 48 -6.04 1.77 -1.02
CA TYR A 48 -6.29 3.07 -0.38
C TYR A 48 -6.79 2.89 1.05
N PHE A 49 -7.85 2.10 1.23
CA PHE A 49 -8.43 1.90 2.56
C PHE A 49 -7.48 1.23 3.57
N ARG A 50 -6.53 0.41 3.11
CA ARG A 50 -5.52 -0.20 3.99
C ARG A 50 -4.38 0.73 4.38
N LEU A 51 -4.00 1.66 3.51
CA LEU A 51 -2.96 2.63 3.81
C LEU A 51 -3.50 3.85 4.56
N ASN A 52 -4.75 4.25 4.28
CA ASN A 52 -5.37 5.46 4.80
C ASN A 52 -5.99 5.26 6.20
N VAL A 53 -5.29 4.55 7.09
CA VAL A 53 -5.74 4.32 8.48
C VAL A 53 -5.42 5.53 9.36
N LEU A 54 -4.24 6.12 9.19
CA LEU A 54 -3.78 7.29 9.94
C LEU A 54 -3.26 8.35 8.95
N PRO A 55 -4.16 9.15 8.35
CA PRO A 55 -3.78 10.15 7.37
C PRO A 55 -3.03 11.31 8.04
N LEU A 56 -1.90 11.69 7.46
CA LEU A 56 -1.14 12.88 7.84
C LEU A 56 -1.16 13.86 6.66
N VAL A 57 -1.77 15.01 6.88
CA VAL A 57 -1.83 16.09 5.89
C VAL A 57 -0.69 17.04 6.15
N MET A 58 0.22 17.18 5.19
CA MET A 58 1.24 18.23 5.24
C MET A 58 0.60 19.57 4.90
N VAL A 59 0.58 20.47 5.86
CA VAL A 59 0.26 21.90 5.67
C VAL A 59 1.56 22.63 5.36
N ARG A 60 1.47 23.61 4.46
CA ARG A 60 2.60 24.44 4.08
C ARG A 60 2.84 25.53 5.12
#